data_AF-A0A4S2TCJ2-F1
#
_entry.id   AF-A0A4S2TCJ2-F1
#
_cell.length_a   1.000
_cell.length_b   1.000
_cell.length_c   1.000
_cell.angle_alpha   90.00
_cell.angle_beta   90.00
_cell.angle_gamma   90.00
#
_symmetry.space_group_name_H-M   'P 1'
#
loop_
_entity.id
_entity.type
_entity.pdbx_description
1 polymer ?
#
loop_
_entity_poly.entity_id
_entity_poly.type
_entity_poly.pdbx_seq_one_letter_code
_entity_poly.pdbx_strand_id
1 'polypeptide(L)'
;MSDLTHPTQQDEHLRRARGDAPTATVRALLLEIADYLTEARPMDSMMEASRVYLAAARAQRHFGIDEDRVAETTRQLLGHAPQPYAGETRGEYAIRLRAVGRAV
;
A
#
# COMPACT_ATOMS: atom_id res chain seq x y z
N MET A 1 -12.59 3.71 -41.94
CA MET A 1 -11.53 2.91 -41.30
C MET A 1 -11.14 3.63 -40.02
N SER A 2 -11.77 3.28 -38.91
CA SER A 2 -11.44 3.86 -37.61
C SER A 2 -10.62 2.84 -36.84
N ASP A 3 -9.33 3.13 -36.67
CA ASP A 3 -8.41 2.35 -35.86
C ASP A 3 -8.92 2.28 -34.41
N LEU A 4 -9.42 1.11 -34.04
CA LEU A 4 -9.62 0.72 -32.64
C LEU A 4 -8.24 0.35 -32.08
N THR A 5 -7.46 1.35 -31.69
CA THR A 5 -6.28 1.13 -30.85
C THR A 5 -6.78 0.61 -29.50
N HIS A 6 -6.86 -0.71 -29.38
CA HIS A 6 -7.15 -1.37 -28.10
C HIS A 6 -6.02 -0.99 -27.13
N PRO A 7 -6.33 -0.42 -25.95
CA PRO A 7 -5.31 -0.22 -24.94
C PRO A 7 -4.68 -1.59 -24.65
N THR A 8 -3.35 -1.62 -24.60
CA THR A 8 -2.63 -2.88 -24.37
C THR A 8 -3.03 -3.46 -23.01
N GLN A 9 -3.00 -4.78 -22.84
CA GLN A 9 -3.25 -5.40 -21.52
C GLN A 9 -2.38 -4.75 -20.43
N GLN A 10 -1.16 -4.33 -20.79
CA GLN A 10 -0.25 -3.61 -19.90
C GLN A 10 -0.80 -2.24 -19.44
N ASP A 11 -1.46 -1.48 -20.32
CA ASP A 11 -2.10 -0.21 -19.95
C ASP A 11 -3.33 -0.40 -19.06
N GLU A 12 -4.08 -1.49 -19.28
CA GLU A 12 -5.22 -1.87 -18.44
C GLU A 12 -4.74 -2.31 -17.04
N HIS A 13 -3.66 -3.09 -16.96
CA HIS A 13 -3.01 -3.45 -15.70
C HIS A 13 -2.45 -2.23 -14.96
N LEU A 14 -1.85 -1.28 -15.68
CA LEU A 14 -1.36 -0.02 -15.10
C LEU A 14 -2.50 0.89 -14.66
N ARG A 15 -3.63 0.92 -15.37
CA ARG A 15 -4.83 1.68 -15.00
C ARG A 15 -5.47 1.13 -13.72
N ARG A 16 -5.64 -0.20 -13.62
CA ARG A 16 -6.08 -0.87 -12.38
C ARG A 16 -5.14 -0.58 -11.21
N ALA A 17 -3.84 -0.56 -11.47
CA ALA A 17 -2.83 -0.27 -10.45
C ALA A 17 -2.79 1.21 -9.99
N ARG A 18 -3.40 2.15 -10.72
CA ARG A 18 -3.32 3.60 -10.41
C ARG A 18 -4.65 4.29 -10.11
N GLY A 19 -5.79 3.62 -10.25
CA GLY A 19 -7.10 4.28 -10.16
C GLY A 19 -8.21 3.53 -9.42
N ASP A 20 -8.04 2.26 -9.08
CA ASP A 20 -9.09 1.48 -8.43
C ASP A 20 -9.04 1.65 -6.90
N ALA A 21 -10.19 1.62 -6.25
CA ALA A 21 -10.25 1.63 -4.79
C ALA A 21 -9.47 0.42 -4.22
N PRO A 22 -8.74 0.58 -3.10
CA PRO A 22 -8.01 -0.51 -2.50
C PRO A 22 -8.96 -1.67 -2.14
N THR A 23 -8.54 -2.90 -2.47
CA THR A 23 -9.31 -4.10 -2.12
C THR A 23 -9.52 -4.21 -0.61
N ALA A 24 -10.52 -4.99 -0.18
CA ALA A 24 -10.78 -5.19 1.25
C ALA A 24 -9.54 -5.70 2.02
N THR A 25 -8.76 -6.60 1.40
CA THR A 25 -7.51 -7.11 1.95
C THR A 25 -6.45 -6.01 2.09
N VAL A 26 -6.24 -5.20 1.04
CA VAL A 26 -5.28 -4.09 1.09
C VAL A 26 -5.68 -3.07 2.14
N ARG A 27 -6.97 -2.72 2.24
CA ARG A 27 -7.49 -1.83 3.30
C ARG A 27 -7.18 -2.37 4.70
N ALA A 28 -7.47 -3.65 4.95
CA ALA A 28 -7.20 -4.28 6.24
C ALA A 28 -5.70 -4.24 6.59
N LEU A 29 -4.83 -4.58 5.63
CA LEU A 29 -3.38 -4.57 5.84
C LEU A 29 -2.82 -3.15 6.05
N LEU A 30 -3.34 -2.12 5.38
CA LEU A 30 -2.97 -0.73 5.64
C LEU A 30 -3.33 -0.30 7.08
N LEU A 31 -4.48 -0.75 7.58
CA LEU A 31 -4.90 -0.51 8.96
C LEU A 31 -3.99 -1.24 9.96
N GLU A 32 -3.62 -2.50 9.68
CA GLU A 32 -2.65 -3.24 10.52
C GLU A 32 -1.28 -2.56 10.58
N ILE A 33 -0.81 -1.98 9.47
CA ILE A 33 0.42 -1.18 9.46
C ILE A 33 0.25 0.05 10.35
N ALA A 34 -0.86 0.78 10.21
CA ALA A 34 -1.11 1.98 11.00
C ALA A 34 -1.17 1.69 12.51
N ASP A 35 -1.81 0.60 12.91
CA ASP A 35 -1.90 0.20 14.31
C ASP A 35 -0.52 -0.16 14.86
N TYR A 36 0.27 -0.95 14.12
CA TYR A 36 1.65 -1.23 14.47
C TYR A 36 2.52 0.02 14.62
N LEU A 37 2.40 0.99 13.70
CA LEU A 37 3.16 2.24 13.76
C LEU A 37 2.78 3.11 14.97
N THR A 38 1.53 3.03 15.40
CA THR A 38 1.02 3.75 16.58
C THR A 38 1.57 3.14 17.88
N GLU A 39 1.70 1.81 17.93
CA GLU A 39 2.21 1.08 19.10
C GLU A 39 3.74 1.09 19.17
N ALA A 40 4.40 0.86 18.04
CA ALA A 40 5.85 0.69 17.97
C ALA A 40 6.55 2.01 17.64
N ARG A 41 6.91 2.75 18.71
CA ARG A 41 7.68 3.99 18.69
C ARG A 41 7.05 5.07 17.80
N PRO A 42 5.86 5.58 18.18
CA PRO A 42 5.11 6.51 17.33
C PRO A 42 5.85 7.82 17.04
N MET A 43 6.79 8.22 17.90
CA MET A 43 7.57 9.47 17.76
C MET A 43 8.80 9.32 16.86
N ASP A 44 9.20 8.10 16.49
CA ASP A 44 10.33 7.91 15.57
C ASP A 44 9.96 8.42 14.17
N SER A 45 10.96 8.89 13.43
CA SER A 45 10.76 9.35 12.05
C SER A 45 10.31 8.20 11.13
N MET A 46 9.33 8.49 10.29
CA MET A 46 8.88 7.59 9.23
C MET A 46 9.76 7.78 7.99
N MET A 47 10.36 6.68 7.53
CA MET A 47 11.22 6.67 6.34
C MET A 47 10.57 5.87 5.21
N GLU A 48 10.89 6.24 3.97
CA GLU A 48 10.46 5.49 2.78
C GLU A 48 10.90 4.02 2.83
N ALA A 49 12.11 3.75 3.31
CA ALA A 49 12.59 2.37 3.52
C ALA A 49 11.71 1.60 4.51
N SER A 50 11.25 2.24 5.60
CA SER A 50 10.34 1.63 6.56
C SER A 50 8.98 1.35 5.96
N ARG A 51 8.46 2.25 5.12
CA ARG A 51 7.19 2.05 4.39
C ARG A 51 7.27 0.80 3.50
N VAL A 52 8.32 0.69 2.69
CA VAL A 52 8.54 -0.46 1.80
C VAL A 52 8.67 -1.76 2.60
N TYR A 53 9.49 -1.75 3.65
CA TYR A 53 9.67 -2.91 4.53
C TYR A 53 8.35 -3.37 5.17
N LEU A 54 7.56 -2.44 5.72
CA LEU A 54 6.31 -2.78 6.40
C LEU A 54 5.25 -3.33 5.44
N ALA A 55 5.16 -2.79 4.22
CA ALA A 55 4.27 -3.33 3.20
C ALA A 55 4.63 -4.78 2.85
N ALA A 56 5.91 -5.06 2.58
CA ALA A 56 6.39 -6.41 2.27
C ALA A 56 6.20 -7.37 3.45
N ALA A 57 6.56 -6.94 4.66
CA ALA A 57 6.44 -7.77 5.86
C ALA A 57 4.99 -8.16 6.17
N ARG A 58 4.03 -7.25 5.95
CA ARG A 58 2.60 -7.54 6.18
C ARG A 58 2.02 -8.43 5.08
N ALA A 59 2.35 -8.19 3.82
CA ALA A 59 1.97 -9.07 2.72
C ALA A 59 2.51 -10.50 2.93
N GLN A 60 3.80 -10.64 3.27
CA GLN A 60 4.46 -11.90 3.59
C GLN A 60 3.79 -12.61 4.76
N ARG A 61 3.48 -11.88 5.83
CA ARG A 61 2.79 -12.45 7.00
C ARG A 61 1.39 -12.95 6.66
N HIS A 62 0.69 -12.29 5.74
CA HIS A 62 -0.68 -12.67 5.37
C HIS A 62 -0.71 -13.87 4.41
N PHE A 63 0.15 -13.89 3.40
CA PHE A 63 0.11 -14.92 2.33
C PHE A 63 1.15 -16.03 2.49
N GLY A 64 2.07 -15.93 3.45
CA GLY A 64 3.09 -16.96 3.69
C GLY A 64 4.02 -17.10 2.49
N ILE A 65 4.30 -18.34 2.07
CA ILE A 65 5.28 -18.66 1.02
C ILE A 65 4.76 -18.44 -0.42
N ASP A 66 3.52 -17.93 -0.60
CA ASP A 66 2.99 -17.60 -1.92
C ASP A 66 3.61 -16.30 -2.44
N GLU A 67 4.81 -16.41 -3.02
CA GLU A 67 5.64 -15.28 -3.45
C GLU A 67 4.91 -14.35 -4.44
N ASP A 68 4.10 -14.91 -5.34
CA ASP A 68 3.35 -14.13 -6.32
C ASP A 68 2.29 -13.25 -5.63
N ARG A 69 1.52 -13.81 -4.70
CA ARG A 69 0.54 -13.02 -3.92
C ARG A 69 1.21 -12.00 -3.00
N VAL A 70 2.36 -12.34 -2.42
CA VAL A 70 3.13 -11.41 -1.59
C VAL A 70 3.61 -10.23 -2.43
N ALA A 71 4.22 -10.48 -3.58
CA ALA A 71 4.74 -9.44 -4.46
C ALA A 71 3.60 -8.54 -4.99
N GLU A 72 2.48 -9.13 -5.41
CA GLU A 72 1.31 -8.40 -5.87
C GLU A 72 0.73 -7.51 -4.77
N THR A 73 0.48 -8.07 -3.59
CA THR A 73 -0.10 -7.32 -2.46
C THR A 73 0.84 -6.23 -1.96
N THR A 74 2.14 -6.49 -1.93
CA THR A 74 3.15 -5.47 -1.57
C THR A 74 3.06 -4.29 -2.54
N ARG A 75 2.94 -4.56 -3.84
CA ARG A 75 2.80 -3.50 -4.85
C ARG A 75 1.52 -2.71 -4.66
N GLN A 76 0.39 -3.37 -4.40
CA GLN A 76 -0.88 -2.71 -4.13
C GLN A 76 -0.82 -1.84 -2.85
N LEU A 77 -0.22 -2.37 -1.77
CA LEU A 77 0.00 -1.61 -0.54
C LEU A 77 0.81 -0.34 -0.80
N LEU A 78 1.89 -0.43 -1.58
CA LEU A 78 2.70 0.73 -1.95
C LEU A 78 2.03 1.62 -3.00
N GLY A 79 1.07 1.12 -3.77
CA GLY A 79 0.26 1.96 -4.66
C GLY A 79 -0.67 2.89 -3.87
N HIS A 80 -1.23 2.41 -2.76
CA HIS A 80 -2.20 3.15 -1.95
C HIS A 80 -1.61 3.87 -0.74
N ALA A 81 -0.56 3.31 -0.11
CA ALA A 81 0.09 3.95 1.02
C ALA A 81 0.79 5.24 0.55
N PRO A 82 0.53 6.39 1.17
CA PRO A 82 1.17 7.64 0.76
C PRO A 82 2.69 7.57 0.97
N GLN A 83 3.43 8.41 0.26
CA GLN A 83 4.84 8.63 0.63
C GLN A 83 4.91 9.42 1.96
N PRO A 84 5.87 9.07 2.84
CA PRO A 84 6.08 9.84 4.07
C PRO A 84 6.57 11.25 3.72
N TYR A 85 6.12 12.25 4.48
CA TYR A 85 6.68 13.60 4.38
C TYR A 85 8.03 13.68 5.10
N ALA A 86 8.85 14.67 4.71
CA ALA A 86 10.11 14.93 5.40
C ALA A 86 9.86 15.28 6.87
N GLY A 87 10.48 14.54 7.79
CA GLY A 87 10.32 14.73 9.24
C GLY A 87 9.02 14.17 9.82
N GLU A 88 8.15 13.57 9.00
CA GLU A 88 6.91 12.95 9.48
C GLU A 88 7.23 11.83 10.47
N THR A 89 6.52 11.80 11.59
CA THR A 89 6.61 10.73 12.58
C THR A 89 5.78 9.52 12.15
N ARG A 90 6.10 8.36 12.71
CA ARG A 90 5.32 7.13 12.48
C ARG A 90 3.86 7.28 12.89
N GLY A 91 3.58 8.00 13.97
CA GLY A 91 2.22 8.29 14.44
C GLY A 91 1.42 9.15 13.45
N GLU A 92 2.03 10.22 12.93
CA GLU A 92 1.40 11.07 11.89
C GLU A 92 1.13 10.28 10.61
N TYR A 93 2.11 9.49 10.17
CA TYR A 93 1.95 8.63 9.01
C TYR A 93 0.84 7.60 9.20
N ALA A 94 0.69 7.03 10.40
CA ALA A 94 -0.38 6.09 10.73
C ALA A 94 -1.78 6.70 10.58
N ILE A 95 -1.96 7.99 10.94
CA ILE A 95 -3.24 8.69 10.75
C ILE A 95 -3.60 8.74 9.26
N ARG A 96 -2.63 9.07 8.40
CA ARG A 96 -2.85 9.11 6.94
C ARG A 96 -3.14 7.74 6.36
N LEU A 97 -2.43 6.71 6.82
CA LEU A 97 -2.73 5.32 6.45
C LEU A 97 -4.16 4.92 6.80
N ARG A 98 -4.66 5.30 7.99
CA ARG A 98 -6.05 5.02 8.38
C ARG A 98 -7.06 5.73 7.49
N ALA A 99 -6.77 6.95 7.04
CA ALA A 99 -7.64 7.66 6.10
C ALA A 99 -7.78 6.88 4.78
N VAL A 100 -6.67 6.36 4.24
CA VAL A 100 -6.69 5.51 3.03
C VAL A 100 -7.41 4.19 3.29
N GLY A 101 -7.08 3.49 4.38
CA GLY A 101 -7.67 2.18 4.70
C GLY A 101 -9.17 2.25 5.01
N ARG A 102 -9.72 3.43 5.32
CA ARG A 102 -11.15 3.64 5.59
C ARG A 102 -11.93 4.18 4.40
N ALA A 103 -11.26 4.70 3.37
CA ALA A 103 -11.93 5.17 2.16
C ALA A 103 -12.75 4.03 1.52
N VAL A 104 -13.93 4.38 1.01
CA VAL A 104 -14.93 3.50 0.35
C VAL A 104 -15.12 3.99 -1.06
#